data_AF-A0A3P1C0S4-F1
#
_entry.id   AF-A0A3P1C0S4-F1
#
_cell.length_a   1.000
_cell.length_b   1.000
_cell.length_c   1.000
_cell.angle_alpha   90.00
_cell.angle_beta   90.00
_cell.angle_gamma   90.00
#
_symmetry.space_group_name_H-M   'P 1'
#
loop_
_entity.id
_entity.type
_entity.pdbx_description
1 polymer ?
#
loop_
_entity_poly.entity_id
_entity_poly.type
_entity_poly.pdbx_seq_one_letter_code
_entity_poly.pdbx_strand_id
1 'polypeptide(L)'
;MGNTSLKDFSEKVYITNANYKRMLKKFDLKNLPQLQGDIYKKPIYFFSKLEKNILLAIQDLLRDPENFIGMYYTSVKRPDTYTYVYEGGRPAYHRDLVCPNLHSNFKNFEIPVEIKDKGIQEITRFRKWFHIHKEIFETDLKRFTELLEASFFIIINPATIEQKNSGIEKIRNYDLEELEIEIDDLLKKAGRFYYFTEKITIILKRFSTLTFLAYKTDPIINNDTGYSDDEVREVLKQYDREFKKPLKELLIEYYKVSLNPNLSFSGLLLDRLDFKSCSICENGLSNVDI
;
A
#
# COMPACT_ATOMS: atom_id res chain seq x y z
N MET A 1 35.53 32.31 4.29
CA MET A 1 35.38 31.14 3.38
C MET A 1 35.32 29.90 4.26
N GLY A 2 34.10 29.51 4.65
CA GLY A 2 33.87 28.30 5.45
C GLY A 2 33.08 27.33 4.59
N ASN A 3 33.69 26.18 4.31
CA ASN A 3 33.12 25.07 3.55
C ASN A 3 31.75 24.67 4.13
N THR A 4 30.67 25.17 3.53
CA THR A 4 29.40 24.44 3.47
C THR A 4 29.67 23.17 2.69
N SER A 5 30.05 22.12 3.41
CA SER A 5 30.06 20.75 2.91
C SER A 5 28.68 20.48 2.33
N LEU A 6 28.63 20.36 1.01
CA LEU A 6 27.54 19.79 0.24
C LEU A 6 27.28 18.38 0.79
N LYS A 7 26.40 18.27 1.79
CA LYS A 7 25.94 16.96 2.27
C LYS A 7 25.32 16.23 1.09
N ASP A 8 25.89 15.07 0.81
CA ASP A 8 25.65 14.21 -0.34
C ASP A 8 24.20 14.17 -0.82
N PHE A 9 24.02 14.49 -2.10
CA PHE A 9 22.76 14.39 -2.82
C PHE A 9 22.38 12.93 -3.22
N SER A 10 22.99 11.89 -2.62
CA SER A 10 22.82 10.50 -3.09
C SER A 10 22.74 9.41 -2.00
N GLU A 11 22.39 9.73 -0.74
CA GLU A 11 22.25 8.68 0.28
C GLU A 11 20.99 7.85 0.00
N LYS A 12 21.18 6.58 -0.40
CA LYS A 12 20.09 5.60 -0.55
C LYS A 12 19.57 5.23 0.83
N VAL A 13 18.26 5.32 1.00
CA VAL A 13 17.53 4.98 2.22
C VAL A 13 16.41 4.00 1.93
N TYR A 14 15.96 3.29 2.95
CA TYR A 14 15.06 2.14 2.85
C TYR A 14 13.70 2.45 3.46
N ILE A 15 12.64 1.86 2.91
CA ILE A 15 11.28 1.96 3.44
C ILE A 15 10.64 0.58 3.58
N THR A 16 9.67 0.46 4.48
CA THR A 16 8.87 -0.76 4.62
C THR A 16 7.91 -0.94 3.44
N ASN A 17 7.48 -2.18 3.18
CA ASN A 17 6.41 -2.49 2.21
C ASN A 17 5.13 -1.67 2.46
N ALA A 18 4.77 -1.46 3.74
CA ALA A 18 3.62 -0.64 4.10
C ALA A 18 3.80 0.82 3.66
N ASN A 19 5.00 1.37 3.84
CA ASN A 19 5.32 2.74 3.41
C ASN A 19 5.41 2.84 1.87
N TYR A 20 5.93 1.81 1.19
CA TYR A 20 5.88 1.72 -0.27
C TYR A 20 4.43 1.74 -0.81
N LYS A 21 3.53 0.94 -0.24
CA LYS A 21 2.10 0.97 -0.61
C LYS A 21 1.45 2.32 -0.32
N ARG A 22 1.82 2.99 0.77
CA ARG A 22 1.37 4.35 1.08
C ARG A 22 1.88 5.37 0.07
N MET A 23 3.11 5.20 -0.40
CA MET A 23 3.72 6.01 -1.44
C MET A 23 3.00 5.86 -2.77
N LEU A 24 2.69 4.63 -3.21
CA LEU A 24 1.92 4.39 -4.44
C LEU A 24 0.57 5.14 -4.44
N LYS A 25 -0.10 5.22 -3.29
CA LYS A 25 -1.35 5.99 -3.09
C LYS A 25 -1.17 7.52 -3.17
N LYS A 26 0.05 8.04 -3.31
CA LYS A 26 0.31 9.47 -3.52
C LYS A 26 0.36 9.85 -5.00
N PHE A 27 0.49 8.87 -5.89
CA PHE A 27 0.51 9.10 -7.33
C PHE A 27 -0.88 8.90 -7.92
N ASP A 28 -1.28 9.79 -8.83
CA ASP A 28 -2.47 9.60 -9.65
C ASP A 28 -2.17 8.68 -10.83
N LEU A 29 -1.92 7.40 -10.53
CA LEU A 29 -1.56 6.38 -11.52
C LEU A 29 -2.64 6.18 -12.60
N LYS A 30 -3.86 6.69 -12.38
CA LYS A 30 -4.99 6.55 -13.31
C LYS A 30 -4.98 7.60 -14.42
N ASN A 31 -4.41 8.77 -14.16
CA ASN A 31 -4.40 9.90 -15.09
C ASN A 31 -3.01 10.15 -15.71
N LEU A 32 -2.10 9.17 -15.61
CA LEU A 32 -0.81 9.21 -16.27
C LEU A 32 -0.95 9.15 -17.80
N PRO A 33 -0.01 9.74 -18.56
CA PRO A 33 0.08 9.50 -19.99
C PRO A 33 0.20 8.00 -20.29
N GLN A 34 -0.14 7.61 -21.52
CA GLN A 34 -0.02 6.22 -21.95
C GLN A 34 1.46 5.85 -22.05
N LEU A 35 1.91 4.99 -21.14
CA LEU A 35 3.23 4.40 -21.12
C LEU A 35 3.30 3.24 -22.12
N GLN A 36 4.51 2.97 -22.62
CA GLN A 36 4.81 1.86 -23.51
C GLN A 36 5.78 0.88 -22.87
N GLY A 37 5.64 -0.39 -23.20
CA GLY A 37 6.50 -1.46 -22.71
C GLY A 37 5.74 -2.74 -22.43
N ASP A 38 6.51 -3.77 -22.09
CA ASP A 38 5.96 -5.06 -21.69
C ASP A 38 5.86 -5.16 -20.17
N ILE A 39 4.65 -5.48 -19.70
CA ILE A 39 4.40 -5.71 -18.27
C ILE A 39 4.98 -7.04 -17.79
N TYR A 40 5.30 -7.96 -18.68
CA TYR A 40 5.91 -9.25 -18.32
C TYR A 40 6.61 -9.89 -19.52
N LYS A 41 7.43 -10.91 -19.29
CA LYS A 41 8.15 -11.68 -20.33
C LYS A 41 7.23 -12.27 -21.40
N LYS A 42 5.97 -12.56 -21.04
CA LYS A 42 4.94 -13.09 -21.94
C LYS A 42 3.82 -12.07 -22.12
N PRO A 43 3.21 -11.99 -23.31
CA PRO A 43 2.11 -11.06 -23.53
C PRO A 43 0.88 -11.45 -22.71
N ILE A 44 0.29 -10.47 -22.02
CA ILE A 44 -0.92 -10.63 -21.21
C ILE A 44 -2.03 -9.75 -21.81
N TYR A 45 -3.04 -10.40 -22.38
CA TYR A 45 -4.06 -9.72 -23.19
C TYR A 45 -5.30 -9.29 -22.41
N PHE A 46 -5.57 -9.89 -21.25
CA PHE A 46 -6.80 -9.66 -20.49
C PHE A 46 -6.76 -8.46 -19.52
N PHE A 47 -5.62 -7.76 -19.41
CA PHE A 47 -5.58 -6.49 -18.69
C PHE A 47 -6.13 -5.35 -19.56
N SER A 48 -6.96 -4.50 -18.95
CA SER A 48 -7.38 -3.23 -19.57
C SER A 48 -6.16 -2.33 -19.84
N LYS A 49 -6.32 -1.35 -20.73
CA LYS A 49 -5.31 -0.32 -20.98
C LYS A 49 -4.88 0.38 -19.68
N LEU A 50 -5.86 0.72 -18.83
CA LEU A 50 -5.60 1.33 -17.53
C LEU A 50 -4.78 0.44 -16.61
N GLU A 51 -5.12 -0.85 -16.49
CA GLU A 51 -4.37 -1.80 -15.66
C GLU A 51 -2.93 -1.98 -16.16
N LYS A 52 -2.73 -2.09 -17.48
CA LYS A 52 -1.39 -2.15 -18.07
C LYS A 52 -0.60 -0.88 -17.77
N ASN A 53 -1.22 0.30 -17.93
CA ASN A 53 -0.56 1.58 -17.69
C ASN A 53 -0.11 1.72 -16.23
N ILE A 54 -0.95 1.28 -15.29
CA ILE A 54 -0.61 1.27 -13.85
C ILE A 54 0.58 0.34 -13.57
N LEU A 55 0.61 -0.86 -14.17
CA LEU A 55 1.73 -1.79 -14.00
C LEU A 55 3.04 -1.23 -14.57
N LEU A 56 3.00 -0.62 -15.75
CA LEU A 56 4.15 0.05 -16.36
C LEU A 56 4.64 1.22 -15.48
N ALA A 57 3.72 2.02 -14.95
CA ALA A 57 4.08 3.12 -14.06
C ALA A 57 4.79 2.63 -12.79
N ILE A 58 4.35 1.49 -12.23
CA ILE A 58 5.03 0.86 -11.10
C ILE A 58 6.43 0.35 -11.49
N GLN A 59 6.59 -0.24 -12.69
CA GLN A 59 7.90 -0.64 -13.18
C GLN A 59 8.85 0.57 -13.32
N ASP A 60 8.39 1.66 -13.92
CA ASP A 60 9.18 2.88 -14.10
C ASP A 60 9.58 3.49 -12.75
N LEU A 61 8.63 3.57 -11.80
CA LEU A 61 8.91 4.03 -10.44
C LEU A 61 9.97 3.18 -9.74
N LEU A 62 9.95 1.86 -9.90
CA LEU A 62 10.91 0.97 -9.25
C LEU A 62 12.27 0.98 -9.96
N ARG A 63 12.29 1.26 -11.26
CA ARG A 63 13.51 1.32 -12.08
C ARG A 63 14.28 2.62 -11.90
N ASP A 64 13.57 3.74 -11.91
CA ASP A 64 14.13 5.10 -11.77
C ASP A 64 13.14 5.98 -10.97
N PRO A 65 13.15 5.83 -9.62
CA PRO A 65 12.22 6.56 -8.76
C PRO A 65 12.33 8.07 -8.90
N GLU A 66 13.56 8.59 -9.06
CA GLU A 66 13.87 10.00 -9.18
C GLU A 66 13.22 10.61 -10.43
N ASN A 67 13.40 9.99 -11.59
CA ASN A 67 12.80 10.45 -12.83
C ASN A 67 11.28 10.34 -12.78
N PHE A 68 10.75 9.19 -12.33
CA PHE A 68 9.31 8.97 -12.25
C PHE A 68 8.61 10.03 -11.37
N ILE A 69 9.17 10.31 -10.19
CA ILE A 69 8.62 11.31 -9.28
C ILE A 69 8.75 12.71 -9.86
N GLY A 70 9.88 13.03 -10.50
CA GLY A 70 10.06 14.31 -11.17
C GLY A 70 9.01 14.58 -12.26
N MET A 71 8.56 13.54 -12.96
CA MET A 71 7.56 13.65 -14.03
C MET A 71 6.11 13.65 -13.53
N TYR A 72 5.79 12.87 -12.49
CA TYR A 72 4.39 12.50 -12.19
C TYR A 72 3.92 12.83 -10.78
N TYR A 73 4.80 13.31 -9.89
CA TYR A 73 4.39 13.63 -8.54
C TYR A 73 3.68 14.97 -8.44
N THR A 74 2.46 14.94 -7.90
CA THR A 74 1.74 16.13 -7.42
C THR A 74 1.58 16.06 -5.91
N SER A 75 1.99 17.11 -5.19
CA SER A 75 1.81 17.17 -3.74
C SER A 75 0.32 17.18 -3.38
N VAL A 76 -0.10 16.21 -2.55
CA VAL A 76 -1.45 16.16 -1.99
C VAL A 76 -1.35 16.21 -0.47
N LYS A 77 -1.89 17.27 0.13
CA LYS A 77 -2.09 17.33 1.59
C LYS A 77 -3.19 16.33 1.96
N ARG A 78 -2.86 15.33 2.77
CA ARG A 78 -3.88 14.41 3.30
C ARG A 78 -4.53 15.05 4.53
N PRO A 79 -5.86 15.21 4.55
CA PRO A 79 -6.55 15.66 5.74
C PRO A 79 -6.48 14.59 6.84
N ASP A 80 -6.54 15.04 8.09
CA ASP A 80 -6.70 14.18 9.27
C ASP A 80 -8.00 13.39 9.14
N THR A 81 -7.93 12.06 9.27
CA THR A 81 -9.11 11.19 9.20
C THR A 81 -9.85 11.10 10.54
N TYR A 82 -9.26 11.64 11.62
CA TYR A 82 -9.73 11.58 13.00
C TYR A 82 -10.01 10.15 13.49
N THR A 83 -9.39 9.16 12.84
CA THR A 83 -9.65 7.75 13.10
C THR A 83 -8.77 7.24 14.22
N TYR A 84 -7.51 7.68 14.28
CA TYR A 84 -6.50 7.10 15.16
C TYR A 84 -5.85 8.12 16.09
N VAL A 85 -5.30 7.62 17.20
CA VAL A 85 -4.49 8.40 18.14
C VAL A 85 -3.24 8.94 17.44
N TYR A 86 -2.49 8.06 16.76
CA TYR A 86 -1.38 8.48 15.90
C TYR A 86 -1.91 8.68 14.48
N GLU A 87 -2.41 9.88 14.21
CA GLU A 87 -2.86 10.19 12.87
C GLU A 87 -1.68 10.29 11.91
N GLY A 88 -1.74 9.52 10.81
CA GLY A 88 -1.06 9.86 9.57
C GLY A 88 0.40 10.30 9.70
N GLY A 89 1.15 9.78 10.69
CA GLY A 89 2.52 10.21 10.92
C GLY A 89 3.31 10.07 9.63
N ARG A 90 4.13 11.08 9.30
CA ARG A 90 5.01 11.04 8.13
C ARG A 90 5.70 9.67 8.10
N PRO A 91 5.53 8.87 7.03
CA PRO A 91 6.15 7.56 6.97
C PRO A 91 7.66 7.71 7.12
N ALA A 92 8.28 6.81 7.87
CA ALA A 92 9.71 6.86 8.12
C ALA A 92 10.49 6.21 6.96
N TYR A 93 11.66 6.77 6.65
CA TYR A 93 12.73 6.09 5.91
C TYR A 93 13.93 5.84 6.80
N HIS A 94 14.68 4.79 6.48
CA HIS A 94 15.74 4.23 7.31
C HIS A 94 17.05 4.29 6.55
N ARG A 95 18.14 4.69 7.19
CA ARG A 95 19.47 4.68 6.55
C ARG A 95 20.09 3.29 6.48
N ASP A 96 19.58 2.36 7.30
CA ASP A 96 20.15 1.04 7.48
C ASP A 96 19.05 -0.04 7.39
N LEU A 97 19.35 -1.11 6.64
CA LEU A 97 18.54 -2.31 6.51
C LEU A 97 18.43 -3.10 7.83
N VAL A 98 19.36 -2.94 8.77
CA VAL A 98 19.28 -3.61 10.08
C VAL A 98 18.57 -2.77 11.15
N CYS A 99 18.01 -1.60 10.79
CA CYS A 99 17.30 -0.76 11.74
C CYS A 99 16.15 -1.53 12.42
N PRO A 100 16.09 -1.60 13.77
CA PRO A 100 15.05 -2.36 14.47
C PRO A 100 13.65 -1.84 14.16
N ASN A 101 13.50 -0.53 13.92
CA ASN A 101 12.22 0.05 13.54
C ASN A 101 11.76 -0.35 12.13
N LEU A 102 12.69 -0.66 11.20
CA LEU A 102 12.35 -1.13 9.86
C LEU A 102 11.65 -2.49 9.92
N HIS A 103 12.02 -3.31 10.89
CA HIS A 103 11.47 -4.66 11.14
C HIS A 103 10.38 -4.69 12.22
N SER A 104 10.06 -3.54 12.82
CA SER A 104 9.09 -3.45 13.91
C SER A 104 7.64 -3.43 13.40
N ASN A 105 6.74 -4.01 14.18
CA ASN A 105 5.31 -3.84 13.95
C ASN A 105 4.88 -2.43 14.39
N PHE A 106 4.34 -1.63 13.46
CA PHE A 106 3.69 -0.38 13.83
C PHE A 106 2.34 -0.69 14.54
N LYS A 107 2.15 -0.12 15.72
CA LYS A 107 0.89 -0.17 16.47
C LYS A 107 0.22 1.21 16.42
N ASN A 108 -1.09 1.21 16.21
CA ASN A 108 -1.90 2.42 16.34
C ASN A 108 -3.13 2.12 17.19
N PHE A 109 -3.75 3.19 17.69
CA PHE A 109 -4.88 3.10 18.59
C PHE A 109 -6.07 3.81 17.99
N GLU A 110 -7.20 3.12 17.85
CA GLU A 110 -8.42 3.73 17.30
C GLU A 110 -9.03 4.68 18.32
N ILE A 111 -9.47 5.86 17.87
CA ILE A 111 -10.19 6.78 18.73
C ILE A 111 -11.62 6.23 18.91
N PRO A 112 -12.10 6.09 20.16
CA PRO A 112 -13.45 5.61 20.45
C PRO A 112 -14.53 6.45 19.75
N VAL A 113 -15.62 5.81 19.32
CA VAL A 113 -16.72 6.48 18.62
C VAL A 113 -17.35 7.56 19.51
N GLU A 114 -17.47 7.29 20.80
CA GLU A 114 -18.00 8.21 21.81
C GLU A 114 -17.17 9.50 21.94
N ILE A 115 -15.88 9.44 21.59
CA ILE A 115 -15.00 10.61 21.53
C ILE A 115 -15.11 11.30 20.16
N LYS A 116 -15.20 10.52 19.08
CA LYS A 116 -15.41 11.04 17.72
C LYS A 116 -16.69 11.87 17.63
N ASP A 117 -17.78 11.38 18.23
CA ASP A 117 -19.10 12.03 18.22
C ASP A 117 -19.12 13.38 18.96
N LYS A 118 -18.18 13.59 19.89
CA LYS A 118 -18.01 14.87 20.62
C LYS A 118 -17.22 15.92 19.81
N GLY A 119 -16.68 15.54 18.65
CA GLY A 119 -16.06 16.45 17.69
C GLY A 119 -14.54 16.64 17.84
N ILE A 120 -13.97 17.42 16.92
CA ILE A 120 -12.51 17.55 16.69
C ILE A 120 -11.74 18.02 17.93
N GLN A 121 -12.36 18.89 18.75
CA GLN A 121 -11.73 19.37 19.98
C GLN A 121 -11.53 18.23 20.99
N GLU A 122 -12.53 17.36 21.14
CA GLU A 122 -12.48 16.23 22.06
C GLU A 122 -11.53 15.14 21.56
N ILE A 123 -11.50 14.90 20.25
CA ILE A 123 -10.49 14.05 19.60
C ILE A 123 -9.07 14.55 19.90
N THR A 124 -8.83 15.87 19.77
CA THR A 124 -7.52 16.47 20.03
C THR A 124 -7.12 16.35 21.50
N ARG A 125 -8.08 16.55 22.42
CA ARG A 125 -7.91 16.36 23.86
C ARG A 125 -7.57 14.91 24.18
N PHE A 126 -8.29 13.96 23.59
CA PHE A 126 -8.05 12.54 23.76
C PHE A 126 -6.66 12.12 23.28
N ARG A 127 -6.21 12.57 22.09
CA ARG A 127 -4.86 12.27 21.60
C ARG A 127 -3.78 12.70 22.60
N LYS A 128 -3.85 13.95 23.08
CA LYS A 128 -2.92 14.48 24.09
C LYS A 128 -2.94 13.66 25.38
N TRP A 129 -4.14 13.37 25.87
CA TRP A 129 -4.33 12.56 27.08
C TRP A 129 -3.78 11.14 26.91
N PHE A 130 -4.02 10.51 25.77
CA PHE A 130 -3.57 9.14 25.48
C PHE A 130 -2.04 9.09 25.45
N HIS A 131 -1.36 10.07 24.86
CA HIS A 131 0.11 10.12 24.85
C HIS A 131 0.71 10.14 26.26
N ILE A 132 0.07 10.82 27.22
CA ILE A 132 0.52 10.89 28.61
C ILE A 132 0.33 9.55 29.33
N HIS A 133 -0.74 8.82 29.01
CA HIS A 133 -1.12 7.60 29.72
C HIS A 133 -0.82 6.31 28.94
N LYS A 134 -0.06 6.40 27.85
CA LYS A 134 0.23 5.27 26.95
C LYS A 134 0.91 4.11 27.68
N GLU A 135 1.86 4.39 28.56
CA GLU A 135 2.54 3.33 29.32
C GLU A 135 1.58 2.56 30.22
N ILE A 136 0.60 3.25 30.82
CA ILE A 136 -0.45 2.63 31.62
C ILE A 136 -1.35 1.76 30.73
N PHE A 137 -1.67 2.20 29.51
CA PHE A 137 -2.40 1.37 28.55
C PHE A 137 -1.68 0.03 28.30
N GLU A 138 -0.36 0.06 28.14
CA GLU A 138 0.45 -1.12 27.80
C GLU A 138 0.73 -2.03 29.01
N THR A 139 0.68 -1.51 30.24
CA THR A 139 1.09 -2.24 31.46
C THR A 139 -0.05 -2.55 32.42
N ASP A 140 -1.10 -1.72 32.48
CA ASP A 140 -2.22 -1.82 33.41
C ASP A 140 -3.52 -1.32 32.75
N LEU A 141 -4.11 -2.19 31.94
CA LEU A 141 -5.31 -1.89 31.16
C LEU A 141 -6.52 -1.50 32.02
N LYS A 142 -6.62 -2.07 33.23
CA LYS A 142 -7.72 -1.78 34.15
C LYS A 142 -7.61 -0.33 34.63
N ARG A 143 -6.44 0.07 35.12
CA ARG A 143 -6.18 1.45 35.55
C ARG A 143 -6.34 2.44 34.40
N PHE A 144 -5.92 2.08 33.19
CA PHE A 144 -6.14 2.91 32.01
C PHE A 144 -7.64 3.17 31.77
N THR A 145 -8.47 2.14 31.90
CA THR A 145 -9.93 2.25 31.72
C THR A 145 -10.58 3.16 32.75
N GLU A 146 -10.21 3.01 34.01
CA GLU A 146 -10.70 3.86 35.11
C GLU A 146 -10.32 5.33 34.89
N LEU A 147 -9.08 5.60 34.46
CA LEU A 147 -8.63 6.96 34.14
C LEU A 147 -9.34 7.54 32.91
N LEU A 148 -9.62 6.70 31.92
CA LEU A 148 -10.34 7.09 30.73
C LEU A 148 -11.78 7.49 31.06
N GLU A 149 -12.47 6.66 31.84
CA GLU A 149 -13.83 6.93 32.31
C GLU A 149 -13.88 8.23 33.12
N ALA A 150 -12.94 8.43 34.05
CA ALA A 150 -12.86 9.65 34.83
C ALA A 150 -12.56 10.90 33.98
N SER A 151 -11.79 10.76 32.90
CA SER A 151 -11.34 11.90 32.08
C SER A 151 -12.33 12.29 30.97
N PHE A 152 -13.04 11.31 30.41
CA PHE A 152 -13.90 11.49 29.23
C PHE A 152 -15.37 11.13 29.49
N PHE A 153 -15.70 10.59 30.66
CA PHE A 153 -17.03 10.10 31.03
C PHE A 153 -17.57 9.10 30.00
N ILE A 154 -16.72 8.13 29.62
CA ILE A 154 -17.06 7.05 28.68
C ILE A 154 -16.64 5.72 29.27
N ILE A 155 -17.45 4.69 29.02
CA ILE A 155 -17.13 3.30 29.37
C ILE A 155 -16.90 2.57 28.06
N ILE A 156 -15.66 2.18 27.79
CA ILE A 156 -15.30 1.46 26.57
C ILE A 156 -14.44 0.24 26.91
N ASN A 157 -14.51 -0.77 26.05
CA ASN A 157 -13.61 -1.91 26.13
C ASN A 157 -12.24 -1.52 25.53
N PRO A 158 -11.15 -1.49 26.30
CA PRO A 158 -9.84 -1.07 25.79
C PRO A 158 -9.29 -1.96 24.68
N ALA A 159 -9.76 -3.21 24.57
CA ALA A 159 -9.38 -4.11 23.49
C ALA A 159 -9.89 -3.63 22.12
N THR A 160 -10.91 -2.76 22.06
CA THR A 160 -11.36 -2.13 20.81
C THR A 160 -10.45 -0.97 20.37
N ILE A 161 -9.60 -0.49 21.28
CA ILE A 161 -8.65 0.60 21.02
C ILE A 161 -7.39 0.04 20.33
N GLU A 162 -6.90 -1.14 20.72
CA GLU A 162 -5.70 -1.74 20.10
C GLU A 162 -6.03 -2.43 18.77
N GLN A 163 -5.70 -1.79 17.64
CA GLN A 163 -5.58 -2.49 16.36
C GLN A 163 -4.12 -2.84 16.12
N LYS A 164 -3.82 -4.15 16.08
CA LYS A 164 -2.61 -4.62 15.40
C LYS A 164 -2.76 -4.29 13.92
N ASN A 165 -1.74 -3.69 13.31
CA ASN A 165 -1.67 -3.63 11.86
C ASN A 165 -1.89 -5.04 11.31
N SER A 166 -2.80 -5.19 10.35
CA SER A 166 -2.94 -6.41 9.51
C SER A 166 -1.72 -6.67 8.61
N GLY A 167 -0.63 -5.92 8.81
CA GLY A 167 0.50 -5.74 7.92
C GLY A 167 1.69 -6.66 8.18
N ILE A 168 1.48 -7.85 8.75
CA ILE A 168 2.40 -8.95 8.46
C ILE A 168 1.97 -9.49 7.11
N GLU A 169 2.28 -8.76 6.04
CA GLU A 169 2.71 -9.48 4.85
C GLU A 169 3.95 -10.21 5.32
N LYS A 170 3.84 -11.52 5.52
CA LYS A 170 5.02 -12.38 5.52
C LYS A 170 5.82 -11.89 4.33
N ILE A 171 6.98 -11.29 4.59
CA ILE A 171 7.97 -11.05 3.55
C ILE A 171 8.28 -12.48 3.09
N ARG A 172 7.50 -12.96 2.13
CA ARG A 172 7.86 -14.12 1.36
C ARG A 172 9.10 -13.60 0.67
N ASN A 173 10.26 -14.04 1.15
CA ASN A 173 11.51 -13.95 0.44
C ASN A 173 11.34 -14.86 -0.77
N TYR A 174 10.48 -14.44 -1.69
CA TYR A 174 10.33 -15.13 -2.93
C TYR A 174 11.65 -14.97 -3.66
N ASP A 175 12.22 -16.10 -4.02
CA ASP A 175 13.21 -16.08 -5.07
C ASP A 175 12.55 -15.58 -6.36
N LEU A 176 13.31 -14.86 -7.18
CA LEU A 176 12.81 -14.34 -8.46
C LEU A 176 12.26 -15.49 -9.32
N GLU A 177 12.93 -16.64 -9.29
CA GLU A 177 12.51 -17.86 -9.99
C GLU A 177 11.16 -18.38 -9.48
N GLU A 178 10.91 -18.37 -8.17
CA GLU A 178 9.63 -18.78 -7.59
C GLU A 178 8.48 -17.87 -8.05
N LEU A 179 8.70 -16.54 -8.10
CA LEU A 179 7.70 -15.60 -8.62
C LEU A 179 7.39 -15.86 -10.10
N GLU A 180 8.41 -16.11 -10.90
CA GLU A 180 8.23 -16.42 -12.32
C GLU A 180 7.45 -17.72 -12.52
N ILE A 181 7.71 -18.75 -11.72
CA ILE A 181 6.96 -20.00 -11.71
C ILE A 181 5.49 -19.76 -11.32
N GLU A 182 5.23 -19.02 -10.24
CA GLU A 182 3.86 -18.71 -9.79
C GLU A 182 3.08 -17.90 -10.84
N ILE A 183 3.72 -16.88 -11.44
CA ILE A 183 3.12 -16.07 -12.51
C ILE A 183 2.79 -16.95 -13.72
N ASP A 184 3.74 -17.78 -14.16
CA ASP A 184 3.58 -18.63 -15.32
C ASP A 184 2.51 -19.71 -15.11
N ASP A 185 2.44 -20.30 -13.92
CA ASP A 185 1.39 -21.25 -13.55
C ASP A 185 0.02 -20.57 -13.51
N LEU A 186 -0.08 -19.37 -12.95
CA LEU A 186 -1.33 -18.62 -12.91
C LEU A 186 -1.80 -18.23 -14.32
N LEU A 187 -0.89 -17.84 -15.21
CA LEU A 187 -1.19 -17.58 -16.62
C LEU A 187 -1.69 -18.85 -17.34
N LYS A 188 -1.07 -20.00 -17.09
CA LYS A 188 -1.54 -21.30 -17.63
C LYS A 188 -2.94 -21.65 -17.12
N LYS A 189 -3.20 -21.48 -15.82
CA LYS A 189 -4.52 -21.71 -15.21
C LYS A 189 -5.58 -20.76 -15.78
N ALA A 190 -5.25 -19.48 -15.95
CA ALA A 190 -6.14 -18.50 -16.58
C ALA A 190 -6.47 -18.89 -18.03
N GLY A 191 -5.49 -19.40 -18.77
CA GLY A 191 -5.69 -19.93 -20.13
C GLY A 191 -6.59 -21.18 -20.15
N ARG A 192 -6.40 -22.12 -19.22
CA ARG A 192 -7.29 -23.29 -19.07
C ARG A 192 -8.71 -22.89 -18.71
N PHE A 193 -8.87 -21.93 -17.79
CA PHE A 193 -10.19 -21.40 -17.41
C PHE A 193 -10.88 -20.74 -18.61
N TYR A 194 -10.15 -19.98 -19.42
CA TYR A 194 -10.68 -19.32 -20.62
C TYR A 194 -11.37 -20.32 -21.57
N TYR A 195 -10.79 -21.50 -21.75
CA TYR A 195 -11.33 -22.57 -22.61
C TYR A 195 -12.15 -23.62 -21.85
N PHE A 196 -12.50 -23.39 -20.58
CA PHE A 196 -13.16 -24.41 -19.75
C PHE A 196 -14.57 -24.77 -20.25
N THR A 197 -15.33 -23.77 -20.69
CA THR A 197 -16.63 -23.95 -21.35
C THR A 197 -16.79 -22.96 -22.50
N GLU A 198 -17.72 -23.26 -23.42
CA GLU A 198 -18.09 -22.35 -24.50
C GLU A 198 -18.60 -21.01 -23.95
N LYS A 199 -19.46 -21.05 -22.91
CA LYS A 199 -19.96 -19.87 -22.19
C LYS A 199 -18.82 -18.97 -21.71
N ILE A 200 -17.86 -19.52 -20.99
CA ILE A 200 -16.72 -18.75 -20.47
C ILE A 200 -15.90 -18.15 -21.62
N THR A 201 -15.64 -18.95 -22.66
CA THR A 201 -14.87 -18.50 -23.84
C THR A 201 -15.55 -17.29 -24.50
N ILE A 202 -16.85 -17.38 -24.78
CA ILE A 202 -17.61 -16.30 -25.42
C ILE A 202 -17.59 -15.03 -24.56
N ILE A 203 -17.87 -15.16 -23.26
CA ILE A 203 -17.92 -14.03 -22.34
C ILE A 203 -16.55 -13.37 -22.20
N LEU A 204 -15.48 -14.13 -21.97
CA LEU A 204 -14.13 -13.58 -21.77
C LEU A 204 -13.52 -13.05 -23.06
N LYS A 205 -13.83 -13.62 -24.22
CA LYS A 205 -13.44 -13.06 -25.52
C LYS A 205 -13.92 -11.62 -25.66
N ARG A 206 -15.14 -11.34 -25.18
CA ARG A 206 -15.76 -10.01 -25.24
C ARG A 206 -15.32 -9.08 -24.11
N PHE A 207 -15.28 -9.59 -22.87
CA PHE A 207 -15.25 -8.76 -21.68
C PHE A 207 -14.05 -8.99 -20.74
N SER A 208 -13.07 -9.83 -21.08
CA SER A 208 -11.90 -10.12 -20.19
C SER A 208 -11.12 -8.87 -19.75
N THR A 209 -11.03 -7.85 -20.62
CA THR A 209 -10.41 -6.56 -20.27
C THR A 209 -11.30 -5.66 -19.44
N LEU A 210 -12.59 -5.97 -19.30
CA LEU A 210 -13.63 -5.14 -18.68
C LEU A 210 -14.18 -5.77 -17.40
N THR A 211 -13.37 -6.52 -16.65
CA THR A 211 -13.81 -7.20 -15.41
C THR A 211 -14.39 -6.27 -14.34
N PHE A 212 -14.13 -4.96 -14.39
CA PHE A 212 -14.78 -3.99 -13.51
C PHE A 212 -16.31 -3.97 -13.65
N LEU A 213 -16.85 -4.38 -14.80
CA LEU A 213 -18.28 -4.50 -15.05
C LEU A 213 -18.96 -5.51 -14.10
N ALA A 214 -18.21 -6.51 -13.60
CA ALA A 214 -18.69 -7.48 -12.64
C ALA A 214 -19.21 -6.88 -11.32
N TYR A 215 -18.82 -5.64 -11.02
CA TYR A 215 -19.12 -4.94 -9.78
C TYR A 215 -20.09 -3.76 -9.99
N LYS A 216 -20.58 -3.55 -11.21
CA LYS A 216 -21.56 -2.52 -11.52
C LYS A 216 -22.97 -3.09 -11.51
N THR A 217 -23.93 -2.28 -11.06
CA THR A 217 -25.35 -2.58 -11.07
C THR A 217 -26.03 -2.20 -12.39
N ASP A 218 -25.45 -1.25 -13.12
CA ASP A 218 -26.00 -0.80 -14.40
C ASP A 218 -25.97 -1.94 -15.44
N PRO A 219 -26.92 -1.95 -16.40
CA PRO A 219 -26.91 -2.88 -17.53
C PRO A 219 -25.58 -2.85 -18.29
N ILE A 220 -25.11 -4.01 -18.73
CA ILE A 220 -23.89 -4.14 -19.52
C ILE A 220 -24.20 -3.68 -20.94
N ILE A 221 -23.65 -2.52 -21.30
CA ILE A 221 -23.76 -1.97 -22.65
C ILE A 221 -23.07 -2.91 -23.66
N ASN A 222 -23.75 -3.19 -24.77
CA ASN A 222 -23.27 -4.05 -25.86
C ASN A 222 -22.95 -5.49 -25.45
N ASN A 223 -23.77 -6.06 -24.55
CA ASN A 223 -23.76 -7.49 -24.26
C ASN A 223 -24.40 -8.28 -25.42
N ASP A 224 -23.56 -8.67 -26.39
CA ASP A 224 -23.88 -9.47 -27.57
C ASP A 224 -23.46 -10.95 -27.40
N THR A 225 -23.26 -11.39 -26.15
CA THR A 225 -22.72 -12.74 -25.85
C THR A 225 -23.76 -13.85 -25.90
N GLY A 226 -25.05 -13.51 -25.94
CA GLY A 226 -26.15 -14.47 -25.81
C GLY A 226 -26.44 -14.92 -24.37
N TYR A 227 -25.71 -14.39 -23.38
CA TYR A 227 -25.93 -14.65 -21.96
C TYR A 227 -26.47 -13.41 -21.24
N SER A 228 -27.21 -13.63 -20.15
CA SER A 228 -27.71 -12.54 -19.32
C SER A 228 -26.56 -11.76 -18.66
N ASP A 229 -26.79 -10.50 -18.31
CA ASP A 229 -25.77 -9.69 -17.65
C ASP A 229 -25.30 -10.32 -16.32
N ASP A 230 -26.18 -11.01 -15.60
CA ASP A 230 -25.82 -11.66 -14.34
C ASP A 230 -24.85 -12.82 -14.55
N GLU A 231 -25.08 -13.64 -15.58
CA GLU A 231 -24.16 -14.69 -15.99
C GLU A 231 -22.81 -14.13 -16.45
N VAL A 232 -22.82 -13.01 -17.19
CA VAL A 232 -21.60 -12.30 -17.59
C VAL A 232 -20.85 -11.80 -16.36
N ARG A 233 -21.55 -11.13 -15.43
CA ARG A 233 -20.94 -10.60 -14.19
C ARG A 233 -20.35 -11.71 -13.34
N GLU A 234 -21.00 -12.87 -13.23
CA GLU A 234 -20.49 -14.02 -12.47
C GLU A 234 -19.13 -14.49 -13.02
N VAL A 235 -19.05 -14.74 -14.33
CA VAL A 235 -17.81 -15.17 -15.00
C VAL A 235 -16.72 -14.10 -14.84
N LEU A 236 -17.04 -12.83 -15.05
CA LEU A 236 -16.08 -11.73 -14.91
C LEU A 236 -15.58 -11.58 -13.47
N LYS A 237 -16.47 -11.75 -12.47
CA LYS A 237 -16.13 -11.67 -11.06
C LYS A 237 -15.19 -12.80 -10.65
N GLN A 238 -15.48 -14.02 -11.12
CA GLN A 238 -14.62 -15.17 -10.91
C GLN A 238 -13.24 -14.94 -11.55
N TYR A 239 -13.22 -14.54 -12.83
CA TYR A 239 -11.97 -14.32 -13.56
C TYR A 239 -11.11 -13.22 -12.93
N ASP A 240 -11.74 -12.14 -12.44
CA ASP A 240 -11.06 -11.06 -11.75
C ASP A 240 -10.41 -11.51 -10.44
N ARG A 241 -11.13 -12.29 -9.64
CA ARG A 241 -10.71 -12.74 -8.32
C ARG A 241 -9.66 -13.84 -8.38
N GLU A 242 -9.83 -14.80 -9.26
CA GLU A 242 -8.95 -15.97 -9.34
C GLU A 242 -7.68 -15.70 -10.15
N PHE A 243 -7.73 -14.80 -11.14
CA PHE A 243 -6.61 -14.61 -12.07
C PHE A 243 -6.11 -13.16 -12.12
N LYS A 244 -6.94 -12.17 -12.47
CA LYS A 244 -6.43 -10.79 -12.70
C LYS A 244 -5.85 -10.15 -11.45
N LYS A 245 -6.54 -10.24 -10.31
CA LYS A 245 -6.07 -9.63 -9.05
C LYS A 245 -4.79 -10.31 -8.54
N PRO A 246 -4.75 -11.64 -8.37
CA PRO A 246 -3.53 -12.31 -7.93
C PRO A 246 -2.36 -12.09 -8.88
N LEU A 247 -2.61 -12.07 -10.20
CA LEU A 247 -1.56 -11.82 -11.17
C LEU A 247 -1.00 -10.40 -11.08
N LYS A 248 -1.84 -9.38 -10.85
CA LYS A 248 -1.34 -8.00 -10.62
C LYS A 248 -0.47 -7.92 -9.38
N GLU A 249 -0.86 -8.59 -8.31
CA GLU A 249 -0.09 -8.64 -7.06
C GLU A 249 1.27 -9.32 -7.28
N LEU A 250 1.28 -10.48 -7.95
CA LEU A 250 2.52 -11.19 -8.30
C LEU A 250 3.43 -10.37 -9.22
N LEU A 251 2.88 -9.67 -10.21
CA LEU A 251 3.67 -8.82 -11.11
C LEU A 251 4.31 -7.64 -10.36
N ILE A 252 3.58 -7.02 -9.43
CA ILE A 252 4.13 -5.94 -8.60
C ILE A 252 5.27 -6.47 -7.71
N GLU A 253 5.11 -7.64 -7.11
CA GLU A 253 6.19 -8.28 -6.34
C GLU A 253 7.38 -8.65 -7.22
N TYR A 254 7.14 -9.19 -8.41
CA TYR A 254 8.17 -9.46 -9.42
C TYR A 254 8.95 -8.20 -9.78
N TYR A 255 8.30 -7.06 -10.03
CA TYR A 255 9.00 -5.80 -10.29
C TYR A 255 9.83 -5.34 -9.10
N LYS A 256 9.32 -5.49 -7.88
CA LYS A 256 10.07 -5.12 -6.67
C LYS A 256 11.34 -5.93 -6.54
N VAL A 257 11.24 -7.26 -6.62
CA VAL A 257 12.40 -8.16 -6.50
C VAL A 257 13.40 -7.94 -7.64
N SER A 258 12.92 -7.74 -8.87
CA SER A 258 13.79 -7.61 -10.05
C SER A 258 14.41 -6.21 -10.23
N LEU A 259 13.74 -5.13 -9.81
CA LEU A 259 14.17 -3.76 -10.08
C LEU A 259 14.65 -3.02 -8.83
N ASN A 260 14.06 -3.26 -7.65
CA ASN A 260 14.43 -2.57 -6.41
C ASN A 260 14.22 -3.47 -5.17
N PRO A 261 15.01 -4.55 -5.02
CA PRO A 261 14.77 -5.61 -4.02
C PRO A 261 14.82 -5.11 -2.57
N ASN A 262 15.59 -4.06 -2.31
CA ASN A 262 15.73 -3.47 -0.98
C ASN A 262 14.76 -2.30 -0.73
N LEU A 263 13.90 -1.95 -1.69
CA LEU A 263 13.05 -0.75 -1.64
C LEU A 263 13.85 0.49 -1.23
N SER A 264 14.98 0.69 -1.93
CA SER A 264 15.88 1.82 -1.71
C SER A 264 15.50 3.01 -2.59
N PHE A 265 15.54 4.21 -2.01
CA PHE A 265 15.21 5.48 -2.65
C PHE A 265 16.16 6.58 -2.17
N SER A 266 16.27 7.70 -2.89
CA SER A 266 16.96 8.89 -2.35
C SER A 266 16.21 9.48 -1.15
N GLY A 267 16.94 9.86 -0.08
CA GLY A 267 16.35 10.54 1.07
C GLY A 267 15.63 11.83 0.70
N LEU A 268 16.22 12.64 -0.19
CA LEU A 268 15.62 13.89 -0.69
C LEU A 268 14.30 13.67 -1.43
N LEU A 269 14.21 12.56 -2.16
CA LEU A 269 12.99 12.16 -2.85
C LEU A 269 11.90 11.82 -1.82
N LEU A 270 12.23 11.06 -0.79
CA LEU A 270 11.28 10.71 0.26
C LEU A 270 10.86 11.95 1.07
N ASP A 271 11.76 12.90 1.32
CA ASP A 271 11.43 14.19 1.92
C ASP A 271 10.40 14.97 1.10
N ARG A 272 10.55 15.02 -0.23
CA ARG A 272 9.56 15.63 -1.14
C ARG A 272 8.20 14.93 -1.08
N LEU A 273 8.22 13.62 -0.81
CA LEU A 273 7.03 12.82 -0.58
C LEU A 273 6.53 12.92 0.87
N ASP A 274 6.99 13.87 1.69
CA ASP A 274 6.56 14.07 3.08
C ASP A 274 6.80 12.83 3.96
N PHE A 275 7.88 12.09 3.69
CA PHE A 275 8.44 11.12 4.63
C PHE A 275 9.31 11.86 5.65
N LYS A 276 9.69 11.16 6.72
CA LYS A 276 10.67 11.65 7.70
C LYS A 276 11.79 10.64 7.87
N SER A 277 12.96 11.07 8.31
CA SER A 277 13.99 10.12 8.73
C SER A 277 13.55 9.37 9.98
N CYS A 278 14.02 8.13 10.12
CA CYS A 278 13.85 7.34 11.33
C CYS A 278 14.68 7.95 12.46
N SER A 279 14.04 8.28 13.59
CA SER A 279 14.73 8.87 14.75
C SER A 279 15.84 7.99 15.33
N ILE A 280 15.72 6.65 15.24
CA ILE A 280 16.81 5.74 15.64
C ILE A 280 18.00 5.86 14.68
N CYS A 281 17.74 5.96 13.38
CA CYS A 281 18.80 6.14 12.39
C CYS A 281 19.48 7.51 12.52
N GLU A 282 18.75 8.55 12.94
CA GLU A 282 19.32 9.87 13.24
C GLU A 282 20.17 9.84 14.53
N ASN A 283 19.70 9.18 15.59
CA ASN A 283 20.39 9.14 16.89
C ASN A 283 21.54 8.11 16.96
N GLY A 284 21.58 7.12 16.06
CA GLY A 284 22.68 6.17 15.97
C GLY A 284 24.03 6.80 15.61
N LEU A 285 24.01 8.02 15.03
CA LEU A 285 25.20 8.82 14.74
C LEU A 285 25.87 9.42 15.98
N SER A 286 25.19 9.47 17.13
CA SER A 286 25.75 10.06 18.36
C SER A 286 26.51 9.09 19.28
N ASN A 287 26.63 7.81 18.92
CA ASN A 287 27.29 6.78 19.75
C ASN A 287 28.49 6.10 19.08
N VAL A 288 29.06 6.70 18.03
CA VAL A 288 30.39 6.32 17.54
C VAL A 288 31.31 7.50 17.82
N ASP A 289 31.75 7.61 19.08
CA ASP A 289 32.96 8.31 19.53
C ASP A 289 33.03 8.24 21.07
N ILE A 290 33.56 7.14 21.61
CA ILE A 290 34.44 7.10 22.80
C ILE A 290 35.49 6.03 22.57
#